data_AF-A0A1Q3PIZ9-F1
#
_entry.id   AF-A0A1Q3PIZ9-F1
#
_cell.length_a   1.000
_cell.length_b   1.000
_cell.length_c   1.000
_cell.angle_alpha   90.00
_cell.angle_beta   90.00
_cell.angle_gamma   90.00
#
_symmetry.space_group_name_H-M   'P 1'
#
loop_
_entity.id
_entity.type
_entity.pdbx_description
1 polymer ?
#
loop_
_entity_poly.entity_id
_entity_poly.type
_entity_poly.pdbx_seq_one_letter_code
_entity_poly.pdbx_strand_id
1 'polypeptide(L)' 'MELTKREKEILDLIMDEMSSKEIAERLEVSISTVEAYRRSLFRKFGVRSVIGLVKAAMKM' A
#
# COMPACT_ATOMS: atom_id res chain seq x y z
N MET A 1 -13.92 -7.73 -2.34
CA MET A 1 -13.11 -6.52 -2.63
C MET A 1 -11.97 -6.94 -3.54
N GLU A 2 -11.78 -6.28 -4.67
CA GLU A 2 -10.68 -6.61 -5.57
C GLU A 2 -9.63 -5.49 -5.60
N LEU A 3 -8.38 -5.87 -5.38
CA LEU A 3 -7.23 -4.99 -5.50
C LEU A 3 -6.71 -5.04 -6.94
N THR A 4 -6.42 -3.87 -7.51
CA THR A 4 -5.71 -3.78 -8.79
C THR A 4 -4.30 -4.36 -8.66
N LYS A 5 -3.67 -4.68 -9.79
CA LYS A 5 -2.27 -5.18 -9.80
C LYS A 5 -1.32 -4.25 -9.04
N ARG A 6 -1.44 -2.94 -9.26
CA ARG A 6 -0.57 -1.94 -8.61
C ARG A 6 -0.87 -1.76 -7.11
N GLU A 7 -2.12 -1.89 -6.70
CA GLU A 7 -2.47 -1.89 -5.27
C GLU A 7 -1.96 -3.13 -4.55
N LYS A 8 -2.00 -4.31 -5.19
CA LYS A 8 -1.39 -5.54 -4.63
C LYS A 8 0.11 -5.38 -4.49
N GLU A 9 0.78 -4.96 -5.55
CA GLU A 9 2.23 -4.71 -5.53
C GLU A 9 2.63 -3.72 -4.43
N ILE A 10 1.91 -2.60 -4.26
CA ILE A 10 2.19 -1.65 -3.19
C ILE A 10 1.89 -2.24 -1.80
N LEU A 11 0.84 -3.05 -1.67
CA LEU A 11 0.54 -3.73 -0.42
C LEU A 11 1.67 -4.70 -0.04
N ASP A 12 2.16 -5.49 -0.99
CA ASP A 12 3.26 -6.44 -0.78
C ASP A 12 4.53 -5.71 -0.32
N LEU A 13 4.90 -4.60 -0.99
CA LEU A 13 6.06 -3.81 -0.58
C LEU A 13 5.90 -3.14 0.80
N ILE A 14 4.67 -2.80 1.19
CA ILE A 14 4.38 -2.31 2.56
C ILE A 14 4.56 -3.44 3.58
N MET A 15 4.20 -4.67 3.23
CA MET A 15 4.41 -5.86 4.06
C MET A 15 5.90 -6.19 4.21
N ASP A 16 6.71 -5.85 3.19
CA ASP A 16 8.17 -5.91 3.22
C ASP A 16 8.83 -4.71 3.97
N GLU A 17 8.04 -3.98 4.77
CA GLU A 17 8.47 -2.83 5.57
C GLU A 17 9.05 -1.64 4.78
N MET A 18 8.78 -1.55 3.47
CA MET A 18 9.29 -0.44 2.66
C MET A 18 8.53 0.87 2.93
N SER A 19 9.27 1.96 3.02
CA SER A 19 8.74 3.32 3.08
C SER A 19 8.17 3.77 1.73
N SER A 20 7.29 4.78 1.72
CA SER A 20 6.75 5.31 0.45
C SER A 20 7.83 5.84 -0.48
N LYS A 21 8.98 6.29 0.05
CA LYS A 21 10.13 6.72 -0.73
C LYS A 21 10.82 5.54 -1.41
N GLU A 22 11.13 4.48 -0.66
CA GLU A 22 11.77 3.28 -1.21
C GLU A 22 10.86 2.57 -2.23
N ILE A 23 9.54 2.55 -1.98
CA ILE A 23 8.57 2.02 -2.94
C ILE A 23 8.55 2.87 -4.22
N ALA A 24 8.58 4.20 -4.09
CA ALA A 24 8.59 5.10 -5.23
C ALA A 24 9.85 4.92 -6.09
N GLU A 25 11.02 4.81 -5.45
CA GLU A 25 12.29 4.52 -6.10
C GLU A 25 12.27 3.15 -6.80
N ARG A 26 11.80 2.10 -6.11
CA ARG A 26 11.73 0.73 -6.66
C ARG A 26 10.79 0.62 -7.87
N LEU A 27 9.67 1.33 -7.84
CA LEU A 27 8.64 1.27 -8.88
C LEU A 27 8.82 2.33 -9.98
N GLU A 28 9.87 3.16 -9.88
CA GLU A 28 10.16 4.29 -10.78
C GLU A 28 8.96 5.25 -10.94
N VAL A 29 8.30 5.57 -9.81
CA VAL A 29 7.16 6.49 -9.76
C VAL A 29 7.41 7.59 -8.74
N SER A 30 6.54 8.61 -8.73
CA SER A 30 6.60 9.64 -7.70
C SER A 30 6.10 9.13 -6.34
N ILE A 31 6.59 9.71 -5.25
CA ILE A 31 6.08 9.43 -3.89
C ILE A 31 4.57 9.71 -3.81
N SER A 32 4.07 10.75 -4.47
CA SER A 32 2.64 11.10 -4.46
C SER A 32 1.78 10.04 -5.16
N THR A 33 2.32 9.35 -6.16
CA THR A 33 1.70 8.18 -6.80
C THR A 33 1.55 7.04 -5.80
N VAL A 34 2.60 6.70 -5.04
CA VAL A 34 2.55 5.67 -3.99
C VAL A 34 1.53 6.05 -2.91
N GLU A 35 1.53 7.29 -2.46
CA GLU A 35 0.57 7.80 -1.47
C GLU A 35 -0.89 7.73 -1.97
N ALA A 36 -1.14 7.93 -3.27
CA ALA A 36 -2.48 7.77 -3.84
C ALA A 36 -2.97 6.32 -3.74
N TYR A 37 -2.11 5.34 -4.03
CA TYR A 37 -2.43 3.93 -3.86
C TYR A 37 -2.58 3.55 -2.38
N ARG A 38 -1.74 4.06 -1.46
CA ARG A 38 -1.91 3.87 -0.01
C ARG A 38 -3.25 4.38 0.48
N ARG A 39 -3.67 5.57 0.04
CA ARG A 39 -5.02 6.10 0.33
C ARG A 39 -6.13 5.21 -0.23
N SER A 40 -5.94 4.65 -1.43
CA SER A 40 -6.89 3.69 -2.01
C SER A 40 -6.99 2.42 -1.16
N LEU A 41 -5.86 1.84 -0.76
CA LEU A 41 -5.78 0.70 0.15
C LEU A 41 -6.46 1.01 1.48
N PHE A 42 -6.15 2.13 2.13
CA PHE A 42 -6.80 2.54 3.37
C PHE A 42 -8.32 2.61 3.26
N ARG A 43 -8.84 3.22 2.19
CA ARG A 43 -10.28 3.29 1.93
C ARG A 43 -10.87 1.89 1.71
N LYS A 44 -10.21 1.04 0.93
CA LYS A 44 -10.67 -0.31 0.60
C LYS A 44 -10.69 -1.22 1.83
N PHE A 45 -9.66 -1.16 2.67
CA PHE A 45 -9.56 -1.94 3.91
C PHE A 45 -10.30 -1.33 5.10
N GLY A 46 -10.81 -0.10 4.98
CA GLY A 46 -11.50 0.59 6.08
C GLY A 46 -10.57 0.98 7.24
N VAL A 47 -9.30 1.24 6.95
CA VAL A 47 -8.26 1.55 7.94
C VAL A 47 -7.70 2.96 7.75
N ARG A 48 -7.01 3.49 8.76
CA ARG A 48 -6.47 4.86 8.75
C ARG A 48 -4.95 4.93 8.89
N SER A 49 -4.29 3.78 8.99
CA SER A 49 -2.85 3.71 9.21
C SER A 49 -2.26 2.48 8.53
N VAL A 50 -0.94 2.52 8.33
CA VAL A 50 -0.15 1.41 7.80
C VAL A 50 -0.27 0.18 8.70
N ILE A 51 -0.15 0.38 10.01
CA ILE A 51 -0.31 -0.70 10.99
C ILE A 51 -1.71 -1.33 10.87
N GLY A 52 -2.75 -0.51 10.69
CA GLY A 52 -4.10 -1.00 10.44
C GLY A 52 -4.18 -1.80 9.14
N LEU A 53 -3.54 -1.31 8.07
CA LEU A 53 -3.49 -1.96 6.77
C LEU A 53 -2.80 -3.33 6.85
N VAL A 54 -1.63 -3.42 7.47
CA VAL A 54 -0.89 -4.67 7.69
C VAL A 54 -1.74 -5.67 8.49
N LYS A 55 -2.33 -5.23 9.62
CA LYS A 55 -3.21 -6.09 10.43
C LYS A 55 -4.44 -6.59 9.66
N ALA A 56 -5.00 -5.76 8.78
CA ALA A 56 -6.16 -6.14 7.98
C ALA A 56 -5.78 -7.12 6.86
N ALA A 57 -4.64 -6.89 6.19
CA ALA A 57 -4.12 -7.78 5.15
C ALA A 57 -3.75 -9.17 5.68
N MET A 58 -3.21 -9.27 6.91
CA MET A 58 -2.90 -10.56 7.55
C MET A 58 -4.12 -11.40 7.96
N LYS A 59 -5.32 -10.80 7.98
CA LYS A 59 -6.58 -11.48 8.32
C LYS A 59 -7.37 -11.93 7.10
N MET A 60 -6.84 -11.71 5.90
CA MET A 60 -7.44 -12.13 4.64
C MET A 60 -7.22 -13.61 4.35
#